data_AF-A0A3P7UU41-F1
#
_entry.id   AF-A0A3P7UU41-F1
#
_cell.length_a   1.000
_cell.length_b   1.000
_cell.length_c   1.000
_cell.angle_alpha   90.00
_cell.angle_beta   90.00
_cell.angle_gamma   90.00
#
_symmetry.space_group_name_H-M   'P 1'
#
loop_
_entity.id
_entity.type
_entity.pdbx_description
1 polymer ?
#
loop_
_entity_poly.entity_id
_entity_poly.type
_entity_poly.pdbx_seq_one_letter_code
_entity_poly.pdbx_strand_id
1 'polypeptide(L)'
;MEEAVREADRRANEALPQIELSQSEVDFGKVYFFQSASRTITIKNTGKTKISFSFDARPNRVALCEPWLSVTPPNSRLQPGASCTISLQILIDKAVAWTINGDEKLSEILVLRLHRGRHYFVTVSAYYQYSAFGSSFVNLIHMEKRKTSASELNLTYSPASLISAVVAGVPESVFRISEALKQNGLEKICFDDPSAHSEFIALRNALDTGKPKNLFEACKSAFSMYDTFLTLITSFKESIIPPALQMECLRAASDINSCWSCVEKFPVENRNMFIYFIGFVSELVKWNSTANSQMQLIADIIFKRPTGDGGCLQRLKFLETCVSGSREVSKNAPSISIHYQHDADLIVL
;
A
#
# COMPACT_ATOMS: atom_id res chain seq x y z
N MET A 1 41.50 6.59 56.64
CA MET A 1 40.06 6.25 56.46
C MET A 1 39.46 7.07 55.32
N GLU A 2 39.68 8.39 55.26
CA GLU A 2 39.26 9.24 54.12
C GLU A 2 39.82 8.81 52.75
N GLU A 3 41.08 8.39 52.69
CA GLU A 3 41.71 7.97 51.42
C GLU A 3 41.11 6.66 50.87
N ALA A 4 40.73 5.73 51.76
CA ALA A 4 40.03 4.50 51.39
C ALA A 4 38.60 4.78 50.89
N VAL A 5 37.92 5.77 51.49
CA VAL A 5 36.59 6.23 51.04
C VAL A 5 36.70 6.89 49.66
N ARG A 6 37.65 7.80 49.45
CA ARG A 6 37.88 8.44 48.15
C ARG A 6 38.21 7.43 47.04
N GLU A 7 39.05 6.45 47.34
CA GLU A 7 39.40 5.42 46.37
C GLU A 7 38.23 4.47 46.07
N ALA A 8 37.38 4.18 47.06
CA ALA A 8 36.13 3.44 46.85
C ALA A 8 35.15 4.23 45.97
N ASP A 9 34.98 5.53 46.20
CA ASP A 9 34.13 6.41 45.39
C ASP A 9 34.66 6.53 43.95
N ARG A 10 35.97 6.65 43.77
CA ARG A 10 36.61 6.64 42.43
C ARG A 10 36.31 5.35 41.69
N ARG A 11 36.50 4.19 42.35
CA ARG A 11 36.19 2.88 41.75
C ARG A 11 34.70 2.72 41.43
N ALA A 12 33.81 3.22 42.28
CA ALA A 12 32.37 3.19 42.05
C ALA A 12 31.97 4.02 40.81
N ASN A 13 32.52 5.22 40.67
CA ASN A 13 32.28 6.08 39.50
C ASN A 13 32.86 5.49 38.21
N GLU A 14 34.06 4.90 38.26
CA GLU A 14 34.66 4.22 37.11
C GLU A 14 33.91 2.94 36.69
N ALA A 15 33.13 2.36 37.60
CA ALA A 15 32.32 1.18 37.32
C ALA A 15 30.97 1.49 36.66
N LEU A 16 30.58 2.78 36.55
CA LEU A 16 29.32 3.18 35.92
C LEU A 16 29.29 2.76 34.44
N PRO A 17 28.16 2.24 33.94
CA PRO A 17 28.00 1.90 32.52
C PRO A 17 28.22 3.12 31.61
N GLN A 18 29.10 2.98 30.63
CA GLN A 18 29.37 4.02 29.64
C GLN A 18 29.32 3.44 28.22
N ILE A 19 28.59 4.13 27.35
CA ILE A 19 28.56 3.83 25.92
C ILE A 19 28.87 5.06 25.09
N GLU A 20 29.34 4.77 23.88
CA GLU A 20 29.41 5.68 22.75
C GLU A 20 28.40 5.22 21.69
N LEU A 21 27.62 6.17 21.17
CA LEU A 21 26.72 5.96 20.03
C LEU A 21 27.38 6.56 18.79
N SER A 22 27.39 5.83 17.68
CA SER A 22 27.92 6.36 16.42
C SER A 22 27.13 7.56 15.90
N GLN A 23 25.84 7.63 16.22
CA GLN A 23 24.94 8.74 15.89
C GLN A 23 23.72 8.73 16.83
N SER A 24 23.21 9.91 17.15
CA SER A 24 21.98 10.13 17.93
C SER A 24 20.79 10.59 17.08
N GLU A 25 21.03 10.90 15.81
CA GLU A 25 20.01 11.29 14.84
C GLU A 25 20.19 10.47 13.57
N VAL A 26 19.10 9.90 13.07
CA VAL A 26 19.10 9.04 11.87
C VAL A 26 18.00 9.51 10.95
N ASP A 27 18.41 10.13 9.83
CA ASP A 27 17.50 10.55 8.77
C ASP A 27 17.48 9.53 7.61
N PHE A 28 16.28 9.05 7.31
CA PHE A 28 16.04 8.17 6.16
C PHE A 28 15.75 8.95 4.88
N GLY A 29 15.51 10.26 4.97
CA GLY A 29 15.09 11.06 3.83
C GLY A 29 13.72 10.61 3.30
N LYS A 30 13.58 10.54 1.98
CA LYS A 30 12.32 10.13 1.34
C LYS A 30 12.09 8.62 1.48
N VAL A 31 10.95 8.24 2.03
CA VAL A 31 10.46 6.86 2.12
C VAL A 31 9.14 6.72 1.39
N TYR A 32 8.81 5.49 0.96
CA TYR A 32 7.70 5.25 0.04
C TYR A 32 6.92 3.99 0.44
N PHE A 33 5.69 3.89 -0.04
CA PHE A 33 4.79 2.76 0.24
C PHE A 33 5.42 1.42 -0.17
N PHE A 34 5.47 0.45 0.73
CA PHE A 34 6.04 -0.88 0.49
C PHE A 34 7.46 -0.87 -0.08
N GLN A 35 8.29 0.09 0.30
CA GLN A 35 9.72 0.06 -0.01
C GLN A 35 10.50 0.21 1.29
N SER A 36 11.12 -0.89 1.73
CA SER A 36 11.88 -0.87 2.97
C SER A 36 13.18 -0.08 2.82
N ALA A 37 13.53 0.70 3.83
CA ALA A 37 14.82 1.38 3.92
C ALA A 37 15.47 1.04 5.25
N SER A 38 16.79 0.80 5.24
CA SER A 38 17.55 0.47 6.45
C SER A 38 18.73 1.43 6.67
N ARG A 39 18.99 1.73 7.94
CA ARG A 39 20.15 2.46 8.45
C ARG A 39 20.67 1.75 9.67
N THR A 40 21.94 1.94 10.00
CA THR A 40 22.56 1.30 11.16
C THR A 40 23.13 2.32 12.12
N ILE A 41 23.05 2.03 13.41
CA ILE A 41 23.81 2.74 14.46
C ILE A 41 24.67 1.72 15.20
N THR A 42 25.82 2.15 15.68
CA THR A 42 26.73 1.30 16.46
C THR A 42 26.74 1.78 17.90
N ILE A 43 26.53 0.84 18.82
CA ILE A 43 26.64 1.04 20.27
C ILE A 43 27.95 0.39 20.72
N LYS A 44 28.87 1.17 21.26
CA LYS A 44 30.15 0.67 21.78
C LYS A 44 30.19 0.82 23.29
N ASN A 45 30.58 -0.24 24.00
CA ASN A 45 30.85 -0.16 25.44
C ASN A 45 32.24 0.45 25.66
N THR A 46 32.27 1.70 26.12
CA THR A 46 33.51 2.43 26.44
C THR A 46 33.84 2.40 27.94
N GLY A 47 32.97 1.82 28.76
CA GLY A 47 33.18 1.65 30.19
C GLY A 47 34.10 0.48 30.54
N LYS A 48 34.35 0.32 31.84
CA LYS A 48 35.22 -0.76 32.38
C LYS A 48 34.46 -2.04 32.75
N THR A 49 33.13 -2.02 32.75
CA THR A 49 32.29 -3.15 33.16
C THR A 49 31.44 -3.65 32.00
N LYS A 50 30.98 -4.91 32.08
CA LYS A 50 30.02 -5.47 31.14
C LYS A 50 28.69 -4.73 31.26
N ILE A 51 28.12 -4.33 30.13
CA ILE A 51 26.82 -3.62 30.10
C ILE A 51 25.74 -4.48 29.47
N SER A 52 24.48 -4.14 29.77
CA SER A 52 23.30 -4.60 29.06
C SER A 52 22.45 -3.40 28.71
N PHE A 53 21.91 -3.37 27.49
CA PHE A 53 21.03 -2.30 27.04
C PHE A 53 19.75 -2.86 26.42
N SER A 54 18.69 -2.07 26.45
CA SER A 54 17.45 -2.32 25.73
C SER A 54 16.85 -1.03 25.16
N PHE A 55 16.22 -1.12 24.00
CA PHE A 55 15.27 -0.14 23.52
C PHE A 55 13.91 -0.48 24.12
N ASP A 56 13.38 0.43 24.93
CA ASP A 56 12.14 0.21 25.65
C ASP A 56 11.05 1.15 25.14
N ALA A 57 9.80 0.72 25.29
CA ALA A 57 8.65 1.59 25.06
C ALA A 57 8.71 2.84 25.96
N ARG A 58 8.29 3.97 25.39
CA ARG A 58 8.09 5.22 26.13
C ARG A 58 6.97 5.04 27.16
N PRO A 59 6.97 5.81 28.27
CA PRO A 59 5.85 5.81 29.21
C PRO A 59 4.52 6.02 28.48
N ASN A 60 3.49 5.23 28.81
CA ASN A 60 2.17 5.21 28.18
C ASN A 60 2.09 4.60 26.77
N ARG A 61 3.14 3.94 26.28
CA ARG A 61 3.09 3.15 25.03
C ARG A 61 3.33 1.68 25.31
N VAL A 62 2.60 0.83 24.57
CA VAL A 62 2.80 -0.63 24.57
C VAL A 62 3.92 -1.01 23.61
N ALA A 63 3.95 -0.39 22.43
CA ALA A 63 4.97 -0.63 21.41
C ALA A 63 6.27 0.14 21.68
N LEU A 64 7.39 -0.46 21.28
CA LEU A 64 8.73 0.10 21.40
C LEU A 64 8.88 1.41 20.58
N CYS A 65 8.34 1.41 19.37
CA CYS A 65 8.41 2.52 18.42
C CYS A 65 7.13 2.58 17.57
N GLU A 66 7.00 3.63 16.76
CA GLU A 66 5.94 3.72 15.76
C GLU A 66 5.87 2.48 14.85
N PRO A 67 4.68 2.07 14.36
CA PRO A 67 4.50 0.85 13.57
C PRO A 67 5.29 0.79 12.26
N TRP A 68 5.74 1.94 11.74
CA TRP A 68 6.56 2.03 10.53
C TRP A 68 8.06 1.78 10.78
N LEU A 69 8.50 1.68 12.03
CA LEU A 69 9.91 1.50 12.40
C LEU A 69 10.14 0.14 13.05
N SER A 70 11.28 -0.48 12.76
CA SER A 70 11.76 -1.71 13.39
C SER A 70 13.20 -1.55 13.87
N VAL A 71 13.51 -2.10 15.04
CA VAL A 71 14.82 -1.98 15.70
C VAL A 71 15.37 -3.38 15.99
N THR A 72 16.50 -3.74 15.39
CA THR A 72 17.06 -5.10 15.46
C THR A 72 18.58 -5.09 15.68
N PRO A 73 19.12 -5.73 16.74
CA PRO A 73 18.39 -6.28 17.87
C PRO A 73 17.84 -5.15 18.78
N PRO A 74 16.70 -5.34 19.46
CA PRO A 74 16.16 -4.34 20.38
C PRO A 74 16.92 -4.31 21.72
N ASN A 75 17.72 -5.33 22.04
CA ASN A 75 18.53 -5.39 23.26
C ASN A 75 19.78 -6.24 23.04
N SER A 76 20.82 -5.99 23.82
CA SER A 76 22.05 -6.80 23.79
C SER A 76 22.88 -6.64 25.06
N ARG A 77 23.95 -7.44 25.17
CA ARG A 77 24.95 -7.39 26.23
C ARG A 77 26.33 -7.20 25.61
N LEU A 78 27.12 -6.28 26.14
CA LEU A 78 28.43 -5.92 25.60
C LEU A 78 29.52 -6.00 26.67
N GLN A 79 30.62 -6.69 26.33
CA GLN A 79 31.86 -6.63 27.11
C GLN A 79 32.53 -5.26 26.95
N PRO A 80 33.41 -4.84 27.88
CA PRO A 80 34.23 -3.65 27.70
C PRO A 80 34.95 -3.65 26.35
N GLY A 81 34.90 -2.54 25.61
CA GLY A 81 35.49 -2.39 24.28
C GLY A 81 34.69 -3.01 23.12
N ALA A 82 33.70 -3.87 23.40
CA ALA A 82 32.89 -4.49 22.36
C ALA A 82 31.84 -3.51 21.78
N SER A 83 31.41 -3.78 20.55
CA SER A 83 30.38 -2.99 19.86
C SER A 83 29.23 -3.87 19.36
N CYS A 84 28.03 -3.31 19.28
CA CYS A 84 26.86 -3.92 18.67
C CYS A 84 26.28 -2.98 17.62
N THR A 85 26.08 -3.49 16.40
CA THR A 85 25.37 -2.78 15.34
C THR A 85 23.88 -3.02 15.47
N ILE A 86 23.10 -1.95 15.50
CA ILE A 86 21.64 -1.95 15.51
C ILE A 86 21.15 -1.54 14.13
N SER A 87 20.31 -2.37 13.52
CA SER A 87 19.58 -2.07 12.29
C SER A 87 18.27 -1.38 12.62
N LEU A 88 18.10 -0.19 12.06
CA LEU A 88 16.86 0.57 12.04
C LEU A 88 16.26 0.39 10.65
N GLN A 89 15.04 -0.13 10.55
CA GLN A 89 14.37 -0.38 9.27
C GLN A 89 13.01 0.31 9.26
N ILE A 90 12.75 1.10 8.21
CA ILE A 90 11.45 1.71 7.95
C ILE A 90 10.73 0.90 6.87
N LEU A 91 9.45 0.61 7.10
CA LEU A 91 8.53 0.06 6.09
C LEU A 91 7.15 0.69 6.27
N ILE A 92 6.65 1.35 5.22
CA ILE A 92 5.29 1.90 5.19
C ILE A 92 4.37 0.87 4.54
N ASP A 93 3.62 0.14 5.36
CA ASP A 93 2.58 -0.78 4.88
C ASP A 93 1.23 -0.08 4.71
N LYS A 94 0.20 -0.84 4.33
CA LYS A 94 -1.17 -0.32 4.18
C LYS A 94 -1.76 0.24 5.48
N ALA A 95 -1.50 -0.38 6.63
CA ALA A 95 -2.07 0.05 7.88
C ALA A 95 -1.47 1.40 8.32
N VAL A 96 -0.16 1.56 8.16
CA VAL A 96 0.54 2.83 8.36
C VAL A 96 0.04 3.87 7.36
N ALA A 97 0.00 3.56 6.07
CA ALA A 97 -0.41 4.50 5.02
C ALA A 97 -1.84 5.05 5.25
N TRP A 98 -2.77 4.24 5.77
CA TRP A 98 -4.14 4.69 6.08
C TRP A 98 -4.25 5.72 7.21
N THR A 99 -3.17 5.90 7.99
CA THR A 99 -3.08 6.89 9.08
C THR A 99 -2.39 8.19 8.67
N ILE A 100 -1.70 8.19 7.51
CA ILE A 100 -0.94 9.33 6.99
C ILE A 100 -1.80 10.12 6.01
N ASN A 101 -1.75 11.45 6.07
CA ASN A 101 -2.51 12.32 5.16
C ASN A 101 -1.60 13.00 4.13
N GLY A 102 -1.46 12.38 2.96
CA GLY A 102 -0.63 12.94 1.89
C GLY A 102 0.87 12.75 2.16
N ASP A 103 1.66 13.75 1.80
CA ASP A 103 3.07 13.81 2.15
C ASP A 103 3.22 14.23 3.61
N GLU A 104 3.94 13.44 4.41
CA GLU A 104 4.05 13.69 5.86
C GLU A 104 5.47 13.39 6.38
N LYS A 105 5.91 14.21 7.35
CA LYS A 105 7.16 13.97 8.08
C LYS A 105 6.91 12.96 9.20
N LEU A 106 7.66 11.88 9.18
CA LEU A 106 7.66 10.85 10.22
C LEU A 106 8.78 11.13 11.22
N SER A 107 8.49 10.97 12.51
CA SER A 107 9.49 11.15 13.57
C SER A 107 9.21 10.24 14.76
N GLU A 108 10.26 9.59 15.28
CA GLU A 108 10.22 8.75 16.48
C GLU A 108 11.48 8.99 17.31
N ILE A 109 11.35 8.94 18.64
CA ILE A 109 12.47 9.03 19.59
C ILE A 109 12.59 7.70 20.30
N LEU A 110 13.62 6.93 19.94
CA LEU A 110 13.96 5.68 20.58
C LEU A 110 14.69 5.93 21.90
N VAL A 111 14.24 5.27 22.97
CA VAL A 111 14.86 5.37 24.30
C VAL A 111 15.72 4.13 24.54
N LEU A 112 17.03 4.32 24.47
CA LEU A 112 18.02 3.30 24.81
C LEU A 112 18.33 3.36 26.31
N ARG A 113 17.98 2.31 27.05
CA ARG A 113 18.22 2.21 28.48
C ARG A 113 19.41 1.30 28.76
N LEU A 114 20.38 1.83 29.52
CA LEU A 114 21.44 1.02 30.12
C LEU A 114 20.97 0.49 31.47
N HIS A 115 21.15 -0.80 31.73
CA HIS A 115 20.90 -1.36 33.06
C HIS A 115 21.84 -0.72 34.09
N ARG A 116 21.27 -0.05 35.11
CA ARG A 116 22.00 0.75 36.12
C ARG A 116 22.87 1.87 35.50
N GLY A 117 22.46 2.42 34.37
CA GLY A 117 23.13 3.54 33.72
C GLY A 117 22.13 4.63 33.32
N ARG A 118 22.65 5.67 32.64
CA ARG A 118 21.80 6.73 32.06
C ARG A 118 21.06 6.25 30.82
N HIS A 119 20.00 6.96 30.46
CA HIS A 119 19.29 6.76 29.20
C HIS A 119 19.95 7.56 28.07
N TYR A 120 19.83 7.03 26.86
CA TYR A 120 20.23 7.68 25.62
C TYR A 120 19.02 7.76 24.70
N PHE A 121 18.99 8.79 23.86
CA PHE A 121 17.90 9.05 22.93
C PHE A 121 18.44 9.02 21.51
N VAL A 122 17.76 8.29 20.64
CA VAL A 122 18.04 8.28 19.20
C VAL A 122 16.80 8.76 18.46
N THR A 123 16.92 9.89 17.78
CA THR A 123 15.84 10.43 16.96
C THR A 123 15.92 9.83 15.57
N VAL A 124 14.80 9.27 15.11
CA VAL A 124 14.63 8.73 13.76
C VAL A 124 13.66 9.61 12.99
N SER A 125 14.03 10.03 11.79
CA SER A 125 13.17 10.82 10.91
C SER A 125 13.09 10.26 9.50
N ALA A 126 11.96 10.51 8.84
CA ALA A 126 11.76 10.27 7.42
C ALA A 126 10.72 11.23 6.84
N TYR A 127 10.66 11.33 5.52
CA TYR A 127 9.61 12.04 4.80
C TYR A 127 8.87 11.06 3.90
N TYR A 128 7.63 10.73 4.24
CA TYR A 128 6.81 9.86 3.42
C TYR A 128 6.37 10.60 2.16
N GLN A 129 6.61 9.98 1.01
CA GLN A 129 6.06 10.41 -0.27
C GLN A 129 4.74 9.67 -0.49
N TYR A 130 3.67 10.44 -0.62
CA TYR A 130 2.34 9.95 -0.89
C TYR A 130 2.32 8.99 -2.08
N SER A 131 1.51 7.94 -1.94
CA SER A 131 1.28 6.97 -2.99
C SER A 131 -0.22 6.78 -3.20
N ALA A 132 -0.63 6.48 -4.43
CA ALA A 132 -1.98 5.98 -4.69
C ALA A 132 -2.20 4.64 -3.98
N PHE A 133 -1.14 3.87 -3.75
CA PHE A 133 -1.17 2.65 -2.96
C PHE A 133 -1.29 2.99 -1.47
N GLY A 134 -2.15 2.27 -0.75
CA GLY A 134 -2.41 2.57 0.65
C GLY A 134 -3.25 3.84 0.85
N SER A 135 -3.89 4.37 -0.19
CA SER A 135 -4.73 5.56 -0.10
C SER A 135 -6.23 5.23 -0.05
N SER A 136 -7.07 6.26 0.06
CA SER A 136 -8.53 6.13 -0.11
C SER A 136 -8.89 6.33 -1.57
N PHE A 137 -9.48 5.32 -2.23
CA PHE A 137 -9.89 5.49 -3.63
C PHE A 137 -11.01 6.52 -3.77
N VAL A 138 -11.84 6.68 -2.73
CA VAL A 138 -12.88 7.72 -2.65
C VAL A 138 -12.23 9.11 -2.68
N ASN A 139 -11.20 9.33 -1.85
CA ASN A 139 -10.47 10.60 -1.85
C ASN A 139 -9.74 10.85 -3.17
N LEU A 140 -9.12 9.82 -3.76
CA LEU A 140 -8.48 9.91 -5.08
C LEU A 140 -9.48 10.39 -6.14
N ILE A 141 -10.64 9.73 -6.25
CA ILE A 141 -11.69 10.11 -7.20
C ILE A 141 -12.10 11.58 -7.03
N HIS A 142 -12.36 12.02 -5.80
CA HIS A 142 -12.75 13.41 -5.54
C HIS A 142 -11.63 14.40 -5.85
N MET A 143 -10.38 14.09 -5.51
CA MET A 143 -9.24 14.95 -5.82
C MET A 143 -9.01 15.08 -7.32
N GLU A 144 -9.08 13.97 -8.05
CA GLU A 144 -8.90 13.93 -9.50
C GLU A 144 -10.02 14.65 -10.22
N LYS A 145 -11.30 14.46 -9.84
CA LYS A 145 -12.43 15.22 -10.40
C LYS A 145 -12.27 16.72 -10.22
N ARG A 146 -11.85 17.18 -9.02
CA ARG A 146 -11.59 18.61 -8.77
C ARG A 146 -10.46 19.14 -9.65
N LYS A 147 -9.38 18.37 -9.83
CA LYS A 147 -8.26 18.76 -10.71
C LYS A 147 -8.70 18.86 -12.17
N THR A 148 -9.51 17.92 -12.66
CA THR A 148 -10.02 17.94 -14.04
C THR A 148 -10.92 19.14 -14.29
N SER A 149 -11.90 19.41 -13.42
CA SER A 149 -12.76 20.60 -13.55
C SER A 149 -11.98 21.92 -13.43
N ALA A 150 -10.91 21.97 -12.65
CA ALA A 150 -10.05 23.16 -12.56
C ALA A 150 -9.11 23.32 -13.78
N SER A 151 -8.79 22.23 -14.49
CA SER A 151 -7.88 22.21 -15.65
C SER A 151 -8.60 22.32 -17.01
N GLU A 152 -9.93 22.34 -17.03
CA GLU A 152 -10.74 22.73 -18.21
C GLU A 152 -10.40 24.15 -18.74
N LEU A 153 -9.74 24.99 -17.93
CA LEU A 153 -9.19 26.28 -18.34
C LEU A 153 -7.83 26.21 -19.07
N ASN A 154 -7.18 25.03 -19.18
CA ASN A 154 -5.86 24.81 -19.79
C ASN A 154 -5.79 23.49 -20.61
N LEU A 155 -6.79 23.20 -21.43
CA LEU A 155 -6.91 21.95 -22.20
C LEU A 155 -5.96 21.91 -23.42
N THR A 156 -4.78 21.29 -23.28
CA THR A 156 -3.99 20.85 -24.45
C THR A 156 -3.28 19.49 -24.34
N TYR A 157 -3.24 18.80 -23.18
CA TYR A 157 -2.28 17.67 -23.02
C TYR A 157 -2.76 16.37 -22.35
N SER A 158 -4.04 16.22 -22.00
CA SER A 158 -4.56 14.98 -21.38
C SER A 158 -5.34 14.11 -22.40
N PRO A 159 -5.08 12.78 -22.50
CA PRO A 159 -5.83 11.89 -23.39
C PRO A 159 -7.33 11.83 -23.02
N ALA A 160 -8.21 11.87 -24.02
CA ALA A 160 -9.67 11.86 -23.81
C ALA A 160 -10.17 10.66 -23.00
N SER A 161 -9.51 9.50 -23.13
CA SER A 161 -9.86 8.27 -22.39
C SER A 161 -9.59 8.39 -20.89
N LEU A 162 -8.53 9.10 -20.49
CA LEU A 162 -8.20 9.33 -19.08
C LEU A 162 -9.20 10.31 -18.43
N ILE A 163 -9.57 11.37 -19.15
CA ILE A 163 -10.59 12.32 -18.70
C ILE A 163 -11.92 11.59 -18.49
N SER A 164 -12.31 10.74 -19.44
CA SER A 164 -13.52 9.91 -19.32
C SER A 164 -13.50 9.01 -18.08
N ALA A 165 -12.37 8.36 -17.77
CA ALA A 165 -12.24 7.51 -16.58
C ALA A 165 -12.38 8.31 -15.26
N VAL A 166 -11.74 9.48 -15.18
CA VAL A 166 -11.85 10.36 -13.99
C VAL A 166 -13.29 10.86 -13.82
N VAL A 167 -13.94 11.25 -14.91
CA VAL A 167 -15.37 11.65 -14.91
C VAL A 167 -16.26 10.48 -14.45
N ALA A 168 -16.00 9.28 -14.96
CA ALA A 168 -16.65 8.04 -14.56
C ALA A 168 -16.35 7.64 -13.10
N GLY A 169 -15.44 8.32 -12.39
CA GLY A 169 -15.14 8.07 -10.98
C GLY A 169 -14.28 6.83 -10.76
N VAL A 170 -13.28 6.63 -11.60
CA VAL A 170 -12.24 5.62 -11.43
C VAL A 170 -10.89 6.34 -11.23
N PRO A 171 -10.08 5.98 -10.21
CA PRO A 171 -8.78 6.59 -10.01
C PRO A 171 -7.87 6.43 -11.25
N GLU A 172 -7.11 7.47 -11.57
CA GLU A 172 -6.16 7.46 -12.69
C GLU A 172 -5.16 6.30 -12.59
N SER A 173 -4.68 5.99 -11.38
CA SER A 173 -3.75 4.89 -11.15
C SER A 173 -4.35 3.52 -11.50
N VAL A 174 -5.62 3.31 -11.16
CA VAL A 174 -6.39 2.09 -11.47
C VAL A 174 -6.58 1.98 -12.97
N PHE A 175 -7.03 3.06 -13.62
CA PHE A 175 -7.26 3.10 -15.06
C PHE A 175 -5.96 2.90 -15.87
N ARG A 176 -4.86 3.55 -15.48
CA ARG A 176 -3.60 3.46 -16.25
C ARG A 176 -3.04 2.04 -16.28
N ILE A 177 -3.03 1.34 -15.14
CA ILE A 177 -2.46 -0.02 -15.09
C ILE A 177 -3.40 -1.06 -15.71
N SER A 178 -4.72 -0.93 -15.57
CA SER A 178 -5.67 -1.83 -16.22
C SER A 178 -5.65 -1.69 -17.74
N GLU A 179 -5.58 -0.47 -18.28
CA GLU A 179 -5.48 -0.25 -19.73
C GLU A 179 -4.12 -0.71 -20.28
N ALA A 180 -3.03 -0.51 -19.54
CA ALA A 180 -1.73 -1.07 -19.91
C ALA A 180 -1.77 -2.61 -19.95
N LEU A 181 -2.43 -3.26 -18.99
CA LEU A 181 -2.62 -4.72 -19.00
C LEU A 181 -3.39 -5.19 -20.23
N LYS A 182 -4.49 -4.52 -20.58
CA LYS A 182 -5.26 -4.83 -21.80
C LYS A 182 -4.41 -4.66 -23.06
N GLN A 183 -3.63 -3.59 -23.15
CA GLN A 183 -2.72 -3.33 -24.28
C GLN A 183 -1.58 -4.35 -24.38
N ASN A 184 -1.11 -4.89 -23.24
CA ASN A 184 -0.08 -5.93 -23.24
C ASN A 184 -0.60 -7.26 -23.81
N GLY A 185 -1.90 -7.49 -23.71
CA GLY A 185 -2.55 -8.77 -24.01
C GLY A 185 -2.78 -9.56 -22.72
N LEU A 186 -4.04 -9.64 -22.27
CA LEU A 186 -4.43 -10.35 -21.04
C LEU A 186 -4.16 -11.86 -21.14
N GLU A 187 -4.14 -12.40 -22.35
CA GLU A 187 -3.79 -13.79 -22.66
C GLU A 187 -2.33 -14.14 -22.34
N LYS A 188 -1.45 -13.14 -22.21
CA LYS A 188 -0.03 -13.34 -21.88
C LYS A 188 0.25 -13.46 -20.38
N ILE A 189 -0.76 -13.23 -19.53
CA ILE A 189 -0.59 -13.31 -18.09
C ILE A 189 -0.50 -14.79 -17.69
N CYS A 190 0.69 -15.20 -17.23
CA CYS A 190 0.90 -16.50 -16.61
C CYS A 190 0.84 -16.32 -15.09
N PHE A 191 -0.17 -16.88 -14.42
CA PHE A 191 -0.42 -16.63 -13.00
C PHE A 191 0.56 -17.33 -12.05
N ASP A 192 1.39 -18.23 -12.58
CA ASP A 192 2.45 -18.93 -11.83
C ASP A 192 3.82 -18.24 -11.99
N ASP A 193 3.89 -17.17 -12.79
CA ASP A 193 5.14 -16.41 -12.96
C ASP A 193 5.52 -15.70 -11.64
N PRO A 194 6.81 -15.51 -11.36
CA PRO A 194 7.23 -14.71 -10.22
C PRO A 194 7.01 -13.22 -10.50
N SER A 195 6.61 -12.45 -9.47
CA SER A 195 6.66 -10.98 -9.53
C SER A 195 7.87 -10.44 -8.78
N ALA A 196 8.69 -9.63 -9.46
CA ALA A 196 9.86 -9.01 -8.85
C ALA A 196 9.50 -7.71 -8.12
N HIS A 197 9.94 -7.57 -6.87
CA HIS A 197 9.66 -6.38 -6.07
C HIS A 197 10.22 -5.08 -6.70
N SER A 198 11.31 -5.15 -7.46
CA SER A 198 11.83 -4.01 -8.22
C SER A 198 10.89 -3.53 -9.31
N GLU A 199 10.15 -4.44 -9.95
CA GLU A 199 9.13 -4.09 -10.95
C GLU A 199 7.92 -3.43 -10.29
N PHE A 200 7.49 -3.94 -9.12
CA PHE A 200 6.48 -3.27 -8.31
C PHE A 200 6.90 -1.84 -7.95
N ILE A 201 8.14 -1.62 -7.47
CA ILE A 201 8.64 -0.28 -7.14
C ILE A 201 8.62 0.63 -8.38
N ALA A 202 9.05 0.13 -9.54
CA ALA A 202 9.05 0.89 -10.79
C ALA A 202 7.63 1.28 -11.23
N LEU A 203 6.68 0.34 -11.19
CA LEU A 203 5.27 0.58 -11.52
C LEU A 203 4.60 1.53 -10.52
N ARG A 204 4.82 1.34 -9.21
CA ARG A 204 4.33 2.23 -8.16
C ARG A 204 4.80 3.66 -8.41
N ASN A 205 6.09 3.86 -8.64
CA ASN A 205 6.64 5.17 -8.98
C ASN A 205 6.01 5.76 -10.25
N ALA A 206 5.77 4.95 -11.27
CA ALA A 206 5.16 5.40 -12.52
C ALA A 206 3.70 5.81 -12.37
N LEU A 207 2.95 5.12 -11.49
CA LEU A 207 1.57 5.44 -11.17
C LEU A 207 1.47 6.68 -10.28
N ASP A 208 2.33 6.81 -9.27
CA ASP A 208 2.33 7.95 -8.34
C ASP A 208 2.76 9.26 -9.01
N THR A 209 3.74 9.19 -9.93
CA THR A 209 4.32 10.39 -10.56
C THR A 209 3.72 10.72 -11.93
N GLY A 210 2.93 9.82 -12.50
CA GLY A 210 2.48 9.94 -13.89
C GLY A 210 3.55 9.59 -14.93
N LYS A 211 4.77 9.20 -14.53
CA LYS A 211 5.94 9.04 -15.42
C LYS A 211 6.73 7.74 -15.17
N PRO A 212 7.08 6.98 -16.21
CA PRO A 212 6.76 7.20 -17.63
C PRO A 212 5.25 7.08 -17.91
N LYS A 213 4.79 7.71 -19.00
CA LYS A 213 3.40 7.59 -19.45
C LYS A 213 3.09 6.15 -19.88
N ASN A 214 4.02 5.55 -20.63
CA ASN A 214 3.98 4.16 -21.05
C ASN A 214 4.53 3.26 -19.93
N LEU A 215 3.66 2.44 -19.32
CA LEU A 215 4.07 1.55 -18.21
C LEU A 215 4.97 0.40 -18.67
N PHE A 216 5.05 0.10 -19.97
CA PHE A 216 5.98 -0.90 -20.52
C PHE A 216 7.46 -0.50 -20.38
N GLU A 217 7.73 0.79 -20.19
CA GLU A 217 9.07 1.29 -19.87
C GLU A 217 9.46 0.98 -18.42
N ALA A 218 8.49 0.86 -17.52
CA ALA A 218 8.71 0.54 -16.10
C ALA A 218 8.74 -0.97 -15.83
N CYS A 219 7.90 -1.75 -16.52
CA CYS A 219 7.81 -3.20 -16.35
C CYS A 219 7.40 -3.86 -17.67
N LYS A 220 8.02 -4.98 -18.04
CA LYS A 220 7.64 -5.75 -19.23
C LYS A 220 6.80 -6.99 -18.90
N SER A 221 6.92 -7.50 -17.67
CA SER A 221 6.19 -8.67 -17.20
C SER A 221 4.69 -8.38 -17.09
N ALA A 222 3.88 -9.11 -17.87
CA ALA A 222 2.42 -9.02 -17.79
C ALA A 222 1.91 -9.44 -16.41
N PHE A 223 2.52 -10.46 -15.81
CA PHE A 223 2.17 -10.92 -14.47
C PHE A 223 2.54 -9.88 -13.40
N SER A 224 3.72 -9.25 -13.45
CA SER A 224 4.08 -8.23 -12.46
C SER A 224 3.20 -6.98 -12.54
N MET A 225 2.74 -6.60 -13.75
CA MET A 225 1.71 -5.56 -13.87
C MET A 225 0.39 -6.00 -13.24
N TYR A 226 -0.04 -7.25 -13.45
CA TYR A 226 -1.27 -7.79 -12.88
C TYR A 226 -1.20 -7.86 -11.35
N ASP A 227 -0.09 -8.36 -10.80
CA ASP A 227 0.16 -8.41 -9.36
C ASP A 227 0.22 -7.01 -8.74
N THR A 228 0.83 -6.05 -9.43
CA THR A 228 0.83 -4.65 -9.00
C THR A 228 -0.57 -4.05 -9.03
N PHE A 229 -1.39 -4.37 -10.04
CA PHE A 229 -2.79 -3.93 -10.10
C PHE A 229 -3.61 -4.49 -8.94
N LEU A 230 -3.50 -5.78 -8.66
CA LEU A 230 -4.16 -6.39 -7.50
C LEU A 230 -3.64 -5.80 -6.17
N THR A 231 -2.35 -5.53 -6.07
CA THR A 231 -1.74 -4.87 -4.91
C THR A 231 -2.30 -3.46 -4.72
N LEU A 232 -2.50 -2.68 -5.79
CA LEU A 232 -3.13 -1.37 -5.74
C LEU A 232 -4.54 -1.48 -5.15
N ILE A 233 -5.39 -2.34 -5.71
CA ILE A 233 -6.76 -2.55 -5.23
C ILE A 233 -6.77 -3.01 -3.77
N THR A 234 -5.94 -3.98 -3.42
CA THR A 234 -5.84 -4.56 -2.07
C THR A 234 -5.36 -3.56 -1.02
N SER A 235 -4.53 -2.59 -1.45
CA SER A 235 -3.94 -1.59 -0.57
C SER A 235 -4.91 -0.46 -0.21
N PHE A 236 -5.98 -0.24 -0.97
CA PHE A 236 -6.92 0.86 -0.69
C PHE A 236 -7.54 0.75 0.71
N LYS A 237 -7.86 1.91 1.31
CA LYS A 237 -8.47 2.01 2.63
C LYS A 237 -9.88 1.42 2.65
N GLU A 238 -10.70 1.73 1.66
CA GLU A 238 -12.04 1.19 1.51
C GLU A 238 -12.02 -0.20 0.85
N SER A 239 -13.05 -1.00 1.12
CA SER A 239 -13.36 -2.20 0.35
C SER A 239 -14.22 -1.79 -0.85
N ILE A 240 -14.02 -2.38 -2.03
CA ILE A 240 -14.86 -2.08 -3.21
C ILE A 240 -16.32 -2.40 -2.89
N ILE A 241 -16.60 -3.58 -2.32
CA ILE A 241 -17.91 -3.91 -1.76
C ILE A 241 -18.00 -3.35 -0.34
N PRO A 242 -18.90 -2.37 -0.06
CA PRO A 242 -18.99 -1.72 1.24
C PRO A 242 -19.27 -2.74 2.36
N PRO A 243 -18.57 -2.68 3.52
CA PRO A 243 -18.76 -3.64 4.62
C PRO A 243 -20.22 -3.80 5.07
N ALA A 244 -21.00 -2.71 5.07
CA ALA A 244 -22.41 -2.71 5.45
C ALA A 244 -23.31 -3.51 4.49
N LEU A 245 -22.91 -3.69 3.23
CA LEU A 245 -23.70 -4.37 2.19
C LEU A 245 -23.17 -5.76 1.87
N GLN A 246 -22.03 -6.17 2.44
CA GLN A 246 -21.40 -7.48 2.13
C GLN A 246 -22.35 -8.65 2.38
N MET A 247 -23.07 -8.66 3.51
CA MET A 247 -23.99 -9.76 3.84
C MET A 247 -25.16 -9.86 2.87
N GLU A 248 -25.62 -8.73 2.31
CA GLU A 248 -26.67 -8.71 1.31
C GLU A 248 -26.16 -9.27 -0.02
N CYS A 249 -24.97 -8.82 -0.46
CA CYS A 249 -24.30 -9.36 -1.65
C CYS A 249 -24.10 -10.89 -1.56
N LEU A 250 -23.65 -11.41 -0.40
CA LEU A 250 -23.46 -12.85 -0.21
C LEU A 250 -24.76 -13.66 -0.34
N ARG A 251 -25.91 -13.09 0.04
CA ARG A 251 -27.22 -13.73 -0.11
C ARG A 251 -27.70 -13.68 -1.56
N ALA A 252 -27.35 -12.63 -2.29
CA ALA A 252 -27.70 -12.45 -3.70
C ALA A 252 -26.86 -13.28 -4.68
N ALA A 253 -25.75 -13.89 -4.21
CA ALA A 253 -24.65 -14.48 -5.00
C ALA A 253 -25.00 -15.47 -6.13
N SER A 254 -26.25 -15.90 -6.30
CA SER A 254 -26.68 -16.82 -7.36
C SER A 254 -27.84 -16.28 -8.20
N ASP A 255 -28.23 -15.02 -8.00
CA ASP A 255 -29.25 -14.35 -8.80
C ASP A 255 -28.71 -13.02 -9.32
N ILE A 256 -28.63 -12.91 -10.65
CA ILE A 256 -28.04 -11.75 -11.34
C ILE A 256 -28.78 -10.44 -10.99
N ASN A 257 -30.11 -10.47 -10.95
CA ASN A 257 -30.91 -9.28 -10.69
C ASN A 257 -30.71 -8.80 -9.25
N SER A 258 -30.70 -9.72 -8.29
CA SER A 258 -30.42 -9.42 -6.88
C SER A 258 -28.99 -8.92 -6.68
N CYS A 259 -28.00 -9.48 -7.39
CA CYS A 259 -26.62 -9.01 -7.35
C CYS A 259 -26.52 -7.55 -7.78
N TRP A 260 -27.12 -7.18 -8.92
CA TRP A 260 -27.09 -5.81 -9.43
C TRP A 260 -27.94 -4.85 -8.58
N SER A 261 -29.06 -5.31 -8.01
CA SER A 261 -29.82 -4.51 -7.04
C SER A 261 -29.01 -4.20 -5.77
N CYS A 262 -28.12 -5.09 -5.33
CA CYS A 262 -27.17 -4.76 -4.27
C CYS A 262 -26.21 -3.64 -4.69
N VAL A 263 -25.68 -3.71 -5.92
CA VAL A 263 -24.71 -2.75 -6.46
C VAL A 263 -25.30 -1.36 -6.62
N GLU A 264 -26.59 -1.25 -6.96
CA GLU A 264 -27.31 0.03 -7.04
C GLU A 264 -27.30 0.80 -5.70
N LYS A 265 -27.30 0.08 -4.58
CA LYS A 265 -27.27 0.63 -3.21
C LYS A 265 -25.89 1.08 -2.76
N PHE A 266 -24.83 0.78 -3.51
CA PHE A 266 -23.48 1.19 -3.14
C PHE A 266 -23.36 2.71 -3.18
N PRO A 267 -22.50 3.31 -2.33
CA PRO A 267 -22.02 4.67 -2.57
C PRO A 267 -21.50 4.81 -3.99
N VAL A 268 -21.66 5.99 -4.60
CA VAL A 268 -21.40 6.20 -6.03
C VAL A 268 -19.96 5.81 -6.39
N GLU A 269 -18.99 6.17 -5.54
CA GLU A 269 -17.57 5.86 -5.75
C GLU A 269 -17.30 4.35 -5.71
N ASN A 270 -17.89 3.64 -4.74
CA ASN A 270 -17.81 2.18 -4.65
C ASN A 270 -18.48 1.50 -5.86
N ARG A 271 -19.63 2.00 -6.29
CA ARG A 271 -20.37 1.48 -7.45
C ARG A 271 -19.55 1.61 -8.73
N ASN A 272 -18.97 2.77 -8.97
CA ASN A 272 -18.16 3.04 -10.15
C ASN A 272 -16.90 2.17 -10.18
N MET A 273 -16.20 2.08 -9.04
CA MET A 273 -15.07 1.16 -8.87
C MET A 273 -15.46 -0.30 -9.11
N PHE A 274 -16.60 -0.74 -8.58
CA PHE A 274 -17.10 -2.11 -8.76
C PHE A 274 -17.39 -2.39 -10.23
N ILE A 275 -18.17 -1.55 -10.90
CA ILE A 275 -18.52 -1.73 -12.32
C ILE A 275 -17.26 -1.77 -13.19
N TYR A 276 -16.32 -0.83 -12.98
CA TYR A 276 -15.07 -0.80 -13.73
C TYR A 276 -14.24 -2.07 -13.52
N PHE A 277 -14.09 -2.49 -12.27
CA PHE A 277 -13.30 -3.68 -11.92
C PHE A 277 -13.95 -4.97 -12.44
N ILE A 278 -15.28 -5.11 -12.36
CA ILE A 278 -16.01 -6.24 -12.97
C ILE A 278 -15.85 -6.26 -14.49
N GLY A 279 -15.83 -5.10 -15.14
CA GLY A 279 -15.53 -4.97 -16.57
C GLY A 279 -14.15 -5.54 -16.91
N PHE A 280 -13.12 -5.12 -16.16
CA PHE A 280 -11.76 -5.67 -16.31
C PHE A 280 -11.71 -7.19 -16.10
N VAL A 281 -12.31 -7.71 -15.02
CA VAL A 281 -12.32 -9.15 -14.73
C VAL A 281 -13.05 -9.93 -15.83
N SER A 282 -14.13 -9.37 -16.37
CA SER A 282 -14.88 -9.98 -17.48
C SER A 282 -14.04 -10.13 -18.74
N GLU A 283 -13.23 -9.12 -19.07
CA GLU A 283 -12.25 -9.16 -20.16
C GLU A 283 -11.11 -10.15 -19.85
N LEU A 284 -10.58 -10.17 -18.63
CA LEU A 284 -9.53 -11.10 -18.22
C LEU A 284 -9.97 -12.55 -18.42
N VAL A 285 -11.14 -12.94 -17.91
CA VAL A 285 -11.67 -14.30 -18.08
C VAL A 285 -12.07 -14.59 -19.53
N LYS A 286 -12.29 -13.55 -20.36
CA LYS A 286 -12.63 -13.74 -21.78
C LYS A 286 -11.39 -14.10 -22.60
N TRP A 287 -10.28 -13.46 -22.31
CA TRP A 287 -9.05 -13.56 -23.10
C TRP A 287 -8.02 -14.51 -22.50
N ASN A 288 -8.10 -14.80 -21.20
CA ASN A 288 -7.16 -15.70 -20.52
C ASN A 288 -7.90 -16.94 -19.98
N SER A 289 -7.56 -18.11 -20.54
CA SER A 289 -8.21 -19.39 -20.23
C SER A 289 -7.92 -19.90 -18.81
N THR A 290 -6.84 -19.45 -18.17
CA THR A 290 -6.46 -19.86 -16.82
C THR A 290 -6.90 -18.87 -15.74
N ALA A 291 -7.51 -17.74 -16.12
CA ALA A 291 -7.95 -16.70 -15.19
C ALA A 291 -8.98 -17.16 -14.15
N ASN A 292 -9.72 -18.25 -14.43
CA ASN A 292 -10.62 -18.85 -13.46
C ASN A 292 -9.92 -19.26 -12.15
N SER A 293 -8.61 -19.60 -12.21
CA SER A 293 -7.81 -19.90 -11.02
C SER A 293 -7.68 -18.71 -10.05
N GLN A 294 -7.87 -17.49 -10.54
CA GLN A 294 -7.72 -16.25 -9.77
C GLN A 294 -9.03 -15.73 -9.18
N MET A 295 -10.18 -16.29 -9.60
CA MET A 295 -11.50 -15.73 -9.26
C MET A 295 -11.75 -15.69 -7.75
N GLN A 296 -11.30 -16.69 -6.99
CA GLN A 296 -11.43 -16.68 -5.53
C GLN A 296 -10.61 -15.55 -4.89
N LEU A 297 -9.36 -15.35 -5.33
CA LEU A 297 -8.51 -14.27 -4.85
C LEU A 297 -9.14 -12.91 -5.16
N ILE A 298 -9.61 -12.72 -6.39
CA ILE A 298 -10.27 -11.49 -6.84
C ILE A 298 -11.52 -11.22 -5.98
N ALA A 299 -12.33 -12.25 -5.70
CA ALA A 299 -13.50 -12.12 -4.84
C ALA A 299 -13.10 -11.71 -3.41
N ASP A 300 -12.07 -12.34 -2.84
CA ASP A 300 -11.55 -11.99 -1.52
C ASP A 300 -11.05 -10.55 -1.44
N ILE A 301 -10.39 -10.06 -2.50
CA ILE A 301 -9.90 -8.67 -2.63
C ILE A 301 -11.06 -7.66 -2.60
N ILE A 302 -12.10 -7.82 -3.43
CA ILE A 302 -13.19 -6.84 -3.53
C ILE A 302 -14.11 -6.83 -2.31
N PHE A 303 -14.18 -7.93 -1.56
CA PHE A 303 -14.82 -8.02 -0.24
C PHE A 303 -13.87 -7.63 0.89
N LYS A 304 -12.57 -7.49 0.61
CA LYS A 304 -11.50 -7.24 1.59
C LYS A 304 -11.53 -8.22 2.77
N ARG A 305 -11.71 -9.51 2.45
CA ARG A 305 -11.78 -10.63 3.41
C ARG A 305 -10.61 -11.60 3.17
N PRO A 306 -10.05 -12.22 4.22
CA PRO A 306 -9.01 -13.22 4.01
C PRO A 306 -9.57 -14.50 3.37
N THR A 307 -8.76 -15.14 2.55
CA THR A 307 -9.04 -16.45 1.97
C THR A 307 -9.21 -17.48 3.09
N GLY A 308 -10.37 -18.14 3.14
CA GLY A 308 -10.70 -19.11 4.20
C GLY A 308 -11.61 -18.59 5.32
N ASP A 309 -11.94 -17.28 5.36
CA ASP A 309 -13.04 -16.78 6.21
C ASP A 309 -14.39 -17.32 5.73
N GLY A 310 -15.37 -17.42 6.63
CA GLY A 310 -16.72 -17.87 6.33
C GLY A 310 -17.30 -17.13 5.11
N GLY A 311 -17.98 -17.87 4.23
CA GLY A 311 -18.60 -17.30 3.03
C GLY A 311 -17.69 -17.21 1.79
N CYS A 312 -16.52 -17.86 1.77
CA CYS A 312 -15.62 -17.86 0.60
C CYS A 312 -16.32 -18.30 -0.69
N LEU A 313 -17.11 -19.38 -0.64
CA LEU A 313 -17.87 -19.88 -1.77
C LEU A 313 -18.94 -18.88 -2.23
N GLN A 314 -19.62 -18.20 -1.30
CA GLN A 314 -20.61 -17.17 -1.62
C GLN A 314 -19.96 -15.93 -2.24
N ARG A 315 -18.76 -15.53 -1.80
CA ARG A 315 -17.99 -14.44 -2.43
C ARG A 315 -17.65 -14.78 -3.87
N LEU A 316 -17.15 -15.99 -4.11
CA LEU A 316 -16.82 -16.47 -5.45
C LEU A 316 -18.06 -16.48 -6.35
N LYS A 317 -19.16 -17.09 -5.89
CA LYS A 317 -20.42 -17.14 -6.64
C LYS A 317 -20.96 -15.74 -6.98
N PHE A 318 -20.87 -14.79 -6.04
CA PHE A 318 -21.29 -13.42 -6.28
C PHE A 318 -20.48 -12.77 -7.40
N LEU A 319 -19.15 -12.92 -7.37
CA LEU A 319 -18.27 -12.42 -8.43
C LEU A 319 -18.58 -13.07 -9.77
N GLU A 320 -18.66 -14.40 -9.83
CA GLU A 320 -18.96 -15.18 -11.04
C GLU A 320 -20.29 -14.78 -11.67
N THR A 321 -21.32 -14.57 -10.84
CA THR A 321 -22.64 -14.12 -11.28
C THR A 321 -22.57 -12.72 -11.91
N CYS A 322 -21.88 -11.78 -11.28
CA CYS A 322 -21.72 -10.41 -11.81
C CYS A 322 -20.90 -10.37 -13.12
N VAL A 323 -19.84 -11.18 -13.21
CA VAL A 323 -19.00 -11.31 -14.41
C VAL A 323 -19.76 -11.95 -15.57
N SER A 324 -20.54 -13.00 -15.29
CA SER A 324 -21.36 -13.67 -16.30
C SER A 324 -22.45 -12.75 -16.86
N GLY A 325 -23.10 -11.98 -15.99
CA GLY A 325 -24.10 -10.99 -16.39
C GLY A 325 -23.56 -9.86 -17.25
N SER A 326 -22.35 -9.39 -16.96
CA SER A 326 -21.70 -8.33 -17.74
C SER A 326 -21.42 -8.77 -19.20
N ARG A 327 -21.19 -10.07 -19.42
CA ARG A 327 -21.00 -10.64 -20.76
C ARG A 327 -22.29 -10.67 -21.59
N GLU A 328 -23.45 -10.81 -20.95
CA GLU A 328 -24.75 -10.81 -21.64
C GLU A 328 -25.16 -9.40 -22.08
N VAL A 329 -24.91 -8.39 -21.24
CA VAL A 329 -25.10 -6.98 -21.62
C VAL A 329 -24.22 -6.61 -22.82
N SER A 330 -22.98 -7.10 -22.88
CA SER A 330 -22.08 -6.89 -24.03
C SER A 330 -22.48 -7.65 -25.31
N LYS A 331 -23.29 -8.72 -25.22
CA LYS A 331 -23.79 -9.47 -26.39
C LYS A 331 -25.08 -8.86 -26.97
N ASN A 332 -25.87 -8.17 -26.14
CA ASN A 332 -27.11 -7.50 -26.54
C ASN A 332 -26.95 -5.99 -26.77
N ALA A 333 -25.77 -5.43 -26.47
CA ALA A 333 -25.43 -4.08 -26.90
C ALA A 333 -25.12 -4.07 -28.40
N PRO A 334 -25.67 -3.12 -29.19
CA PRO A 334 -25.25 -2.95 -30.57
C PRO A 334 -23.74 -2.71 -30.58
N SER A 335 -23.04 -3.41 -31.46
CA SER A 335 -21.61 -3.24 -31.68
C SER A 335 -21.31 -1.76 -31.93
N ILE A 336 -20.69 -1.10 -30.95
CA ILE A 336 -20.13 0.23 -31.15
C ILE A 336 -18.89 0.04 -32.03
N SER A 337 -19.11 0.00 -33.34
CA SER A 337 -18.09 0.35 -34.31
C SER A 337 -17.75 1.81 -34.06
N ILE A 338 -16.58 2.05 -33.48
CA ILE A 338 -16.02 3.40 -33.34
C ILE A 338 -15.62 3.86 -34.75
N HIS A 339 -16.60 4.31 -35.53
CA HIS A 339 -16.36 5.26 -36.59
C HIS A 339 -16.40 6.64 -35.96
N TYR A 340 -15.25 7.31 -35.94
CA TYR A 340 -15.16 8.71 -35.60
C TYR A 340 -16.04 9.52 -36.54
N GLN A 341 -17.08 10.14 -35.99
CA GLN A 341 -17.64 11.36 -36.53
C GLN A 341 -18.04 12.25 -35.36
N HIS A 342 -17.51 13.47 -35.39
CA HIS A 342 -17.93 14.57 -34.54
C HIS A 342 -19.45 14.70 -34.61
N ASP A 343 -20.12 14.66 -33.47
CA ASP A 343 -20.93 15.79 -33.07
C ASP A 343 -21.26 15.72 -31.58
N ALA A 344 -21.34 16.91 -31.00
CA ALA A 344 -21.72 17.18 -29.63
C ALA A 344 -23.19 16.78 -29.36
N ASP A 345 -23.51 16.74 -28.06
CA ASP A 345 -24.83 16.57 -27.46
C ASP A 345 -25.36 15.13 -27.35
N LEU A 346 -25.35 14.60 -26.12
CA LEU A 346 -26.55 14.62 -25.27
C LEU A 346 -26.26 14.00 -23.89
N ILE A 347 -26.49 14.82 -22.86
CA ILE A 347 -26.92 14.40 -21.54
C ILE A 347 -28.36 13.86 -21.68
N VAL A 348 -28.73 12.81 -20.93
CA VAL A 348 -29.96 12.71 -20.11
C VAL A 348 -30.14 11.27 -19.59
N LEU A 349 -30.15 11.19 -18.25
CA LEU A 349 -30.68 10.19 -17.29
C LEU A 349 -30.21 8.73 -17.37
#